data_AF-A0A183TNV3-F1
#
_entry.id   AF-A0A183TNV3-F1
#
_cell.length_a   1.000
_cell.length_b   1.000
_cell.length_c   1.000
_cell.angle_alpha   90.00
_cell.angle_beta   90.00
_cell.angle_gamma   90.00
#
_symmetry.space_group_name_H-M   'P 1'
#
loop_
_entity.id
_entity.type
_entity.pdbx_description
1 polymer ?
#
loop_
_entity_poly.entity_id
_entity_poly.type
_entity_poly.pdbx_seq_one_letter_code
_entity_poly.pdbx_strand_id
1 'polypeptide(L)'
;LKVHVPWEVLCSYAEELKLRVPLGVQKTETRASFYERCALFKPFQHNAPNEPPRLITCQFRLANLTTYLGRTAKNDLFTTTQRHQVAYHILASTCYGDFEMGQIGIDRMIEESIYATAYPVNEGPYESTAAERKNPAALSRRQVLYHHWARWSCWTKFQPLDHIREYYGESIALYFAWLGRREVCNHRNPIRMCPFCDENLGCDYWYLHNLCVFRQVSYLFDHEGTVFFSVFMVTWGEFSTEKSVIACFPMFYLATTT
;
A
#
# COMPACT_ATOMS: atom_id res chain seq x y z
N LEU A 1 -1.21 -25.39 -6.81
CA LEU A 1 -1.88 -25.20 -8.12
C LEU A 1 -1.43 -23.85 -8.69
N LYS A 2 -1.22 -23.74 -10.00
CA LYS A 2 -0.91 -22.44 -10.64
C LYS A 2 -2.15 -21.97 -11.40
N VAL A 3 -2.60 -20.75 -11.13
CA VAL A 3 -3.79 -20.15 -11.74
C VAL A 3 -3.36 -19.09 -12.75
N HIS A 4 -4.00 -19.08 -13.91
CA HIS A 4 -3.78 -18.10 -14.95
C HIS A 4 -5.13 -17.61 -15.48
N VAL A 5 -5.28 -16.30 -15.66
CA VAL A 5 -6.48 -15.68 -16.21
C VAL A 5 -6.25 -15.39 -17.70
N PRO A 6 -7.01 -16.04 -18.62
CA PRO A 6 -6.92 -15.77 -20.05
C PRO A 6 -7.25 -14.31 -20.38
N TRP A 7 -6.72 -13.80 -21.50
CA TRP A 7 -6.89 -12.40 -21.92
C TRP A 7 -8.35 -11.95 -22.00
N GLU A 8 -9.24 -12.78 -22.54
CA GLU A 8 -10.66 -12.45 -22.71
C GLU A 8 -11.36 -12.27 -21.37
N VAL A 9 -11.11 -13.18 -20.43
CA VAL A 9 -11.62 -13.12 -19.06
C VAL A 9 -11.02 -11.92 -18.32
N LEU A 10 -9.72 -11.65 -18.52
CA LEU A 10 -9.06 -10.49 -17.93
C LEU A 10 -9.71 -9.18 -18.40
N CYS A 11 -10.02 -9.06 -19.69
CA CYS A 11 -10.70 -7.89 -20.24
C CYS A 11 -12.11 -7.71 -19.69
N SER A 12 -12.91 -8.78 -19.58
CA SER A 12 -14.28 -8.65 -19.07
C SER A 12 -14.31 -8.18 -17.62
N TYR A 13 -13.50 -8.80 -16.76
CA TYR A 13 -13.40 -8.38 -15.36
C TYR A 13 -12.70 -7.02 -15.20
N ALA A 14 -11.79 -6.63 -16.11
CA ALA A 14 -11.19 -5.30 -16.09
C ALA A 14 -12.21 -4.19 -16.36
N GLU A 15 -13.21 -4.43 -17.23
CA GLU A 15 -14.33 -3.51 -17.45
C GLU A 15 -15.25 -3.44 -16.23
N GLU A 16 -15.62 -4.59 -15.66
CA GLU A 16 -16.46 -4.70 -14.47
C GLU A 16 -15.85 -3.97 -13.26
N LEU A 17 -14.55 -4.20 -13.02
CA LEU A 17 -13.78 -3.58 -11.95
C LEU A 17 -13.33 -2.15 -12.28
N LYS A 18 -13.68 -1.63 -13.47
CA LYS A 18 -13.33 -0.28 -13.95
C LYS A 18 -11.84 0.04 -13.82
N LEU A 19 -10.98 -0.95 -14.14
CA LEU A 19 -9.53 -0.80 -14.01
C LEU A 19 -9.03 0.36 -14.87
N ARG A 20 -8.02 1.07 -14.37
CA ARG A 20 -7.40 2.18 -15.10
C ARG A 20 -6.21 1.70 -15.92
N VAL A 21 -6.17 2.08 -17.19
CA VAL A 21 -5.12 1.73 -18.15
C VAL A 21 -4.48 3.00 -18.74
N PRO A 22 -3.22 2.93 -19.19
CA PRO A 22 -2.51 4.11 -19.69
C PRO A 22 -3.00 4.52 -21.10
N LEU A 23 -3.34 5.79 -21.24
CA LEU A 23 -3.71 6.43 -22.51
C LEU A 23 -2.51 7.15 -23.14
N GLY A 24 -1.63 7.72 -22.31
CA GLY A 24 -0.45 8.44 -22.78
C GLY A 24 0.51 8.78 -21.65
N VAL A 25 1.70 9.25 -22.01
CA VAL A 25 2.72 9.68 -21.06
C VAL A 25 2.52 11.17 -20.75
N GLN A 26 2.43 11.51 -19.47
CA GLN A 26 2.43 12.90 -19.03
C GLN A 26 3.85 13.46 -19.19
N LYS A 27 4.02 14.42 -20.10
CA LYS A 27 5.27 15.17 -20.21
C LYS A 27 5.38 16.07 -18.97
N THR A 28 6.36 15.81 -18.13
CA THR A 28 6.67 16.71 -17.00
C THR A 28 7.60 17.78 -17.53
N GLU A 29 7.10 19.00 -17.75
CA GLU A 29 7.95 20.16 -18.07
C GLU A 29 8.60 20.67 -16.77
N THR A 30 9.73 20.08 -16.39
CA THR A 30 10.55 20.65 -15.32
C THR A 30 11.53 21.66 -15.91
N ARG A 31 11.23 22.97 -15.79
CA ARG A 31 12.26 24.02 -15.86
C ARG A 31 13.13 23.92 -14.61
N ALA A 32 14.03 22.94 -14.58
CA ALA A 32 14.92 22.74 -13.44
C ALA A 32 15.89 23.92 -13.32
N SER A 33 15.72 24.70 -12.25
CA SER A 33 16.63 25.78 -11.89
C SER A 33 18.04 25.22 -11.65
N PHE A 34 19.09 26.06 -11.78
CA PHE A 34 20.47 25.64 -11.56
C PHE A 34 20.69 24.99 -10.18
N TYR A 35 20.00 25.50 -9.15
CA TYR A 35 20.01 24.97 -7.78
C TYR A 35 19.42 23.55 -7.68
N GLU A 36 18.44 23.19 -8.51
CA GLU A 36 17.86 21.85 -8.52
C GLU A 36 18.77 20.78 -9.13
N ARG A 37 19.82 21.16 -9.87
CA ARG A 37 20.77 20.21 -10.47
C ARG A 37 21.93 19.83 -9.54
N CYS A 38 22.18 20.62 -8.50
CA CYS A 38 23.29 20.39 -7.58
C CYS A 38 22.93 19.31 -6.53
N ALA A 39 23.59 18.14 -6.62
CA ALA A 39 23.40 17.01 -5.70
C ALA A 39 23.71 17.35 -4.23
N LEU A 40 24.60 18.31 -3.99
CA LEU A 40 24.93 18.83 -2.65
C LEU A 40 23.70 19.36 -1.89
N PHE A 41 22.67 19.85 -2.58
CA PHE A 41 21.45 20.38 -1.95
C PHE A 41 20.33 19.32 -1.80
N LYS A 42 20.62 18.05 -2.13
CA LYS A 42 19.65 16.94 -2.14
C LYS A 42 20.12 15.74 -1.29
N PRO A 43 20.52 15.93 -0.02
CA PRO A 43 21.12 14.88 0.80
C PRO A 43 20.21 13.67 1.07
N PHE A 44 18.89 13.87 0.95
CA PHE A 44 17.89 12.84 1.24
C PHE A 44 17.19 12.33 -0.02
N GLN A 45 17.48 12.89 -1.21
CA GLN A 45 16.76 12.52 -2.42
C GLN A 45 17.15 11.12 -2.89
N HIS A 46 16.14 10.40 -3.36
CA HIS A 46 16.28 9.06 -3.88
C HIS A 46 16.62 9.09 -5.37
N ASN A 47 17.71 8.43 -5.77
CA ASN A 47 18.08 8.21 -7.17
C ASN A 47 17.95 6.71 -7.45
N ALA A 48 16.72 6.23 -7.63
CA ALA A 48 16.46 4.86 -8.07
C ALA A 48 16.50 4.82 -9.60
N PRO A 49 17.13 3.79 -10.19
CA PRO A 49 17.01 3.57 -11.63
C PRO A 49 15.57 3.20 -12.00
N ASN A 50 15.25 3.31 -13.29
CA ASN A 50 13.96 2.90 -13.84
C ASN A 50 12.76 3.54 -13.12
N GLU A 51 12.75 4.87 -12.99
CA GLU A 51 11.60 5.56 -12.41
C GLU A 51 10.35 5.37 -13.29
N PRO A 52 9.21 4.94 -12.70
CA PRO A 52 8.00 4.71 -13.47
C PRO A 52 7.53 6.03 -14.12
N PRO A 53 7.20 6.03 -15.42
CA PRO A 53 6.69 7.24 -16.05
C PRO A 53 5.35 7.64 -15.45
N ARG A 54 5.10 8.95 -15.33
CA ARG A 54 3.76 9.45 -15.01
C ARG A 54 2.86 9.27 -16.22
N LEU A 55 1.89 8.37 -16.10
CA LEU A 55 0.95 8.03 -17.17
C LEU A 55 -0.39 8.72 -16.92
N ILE A 56 -0.99 9.24 -17.99
CA ILE A 56 -2.39 9.66 -17.99
C ILE A 56 -3.21 8.39 -18.19
N THR A 57 -4.04 8.05 -17.22
CA THR A 57 -4.83 6.82 -17.22
C THR A 57 -6.32 7.10 -17.35
N CYS A 58 -7.07 6.19 -17.98
CA CYS A 58 -8.53 6.22 -18.03
C CYS A 58 -9.12 4.83 -17.76
N GLN A 59 -10.43 4.75 -17.51
CA GLN A 59 -11.12 3.48 -17.31
C GLN A 59 -11.02 2.61 -18.56
N PHE A 60 -10.71 1.34 -18.36
CA PHE A 60 -10.61 0.34 -19.41
C PHE A 60 -11.98 0.06 -20.03
N ARG A 61 -12.01 0.03 -21.35
CA ARG A 61 -13.11 -0.48 -22.17
C ARG A 61 -12.53 -1.24 -23.35
N LEU A 62 -12.96 -2.47 -23.54
CA LEU A 62 -12.56 -3.34 -24.63
C LEU A 62 -12.85 -2.72 -25.99
N ALA A 63 -13.96 -1.97 -26.11
CA ALA A 63 -14.31 -1.23 -27.31
C ALA A 63 -13.24 -0.21 -27.75
N ASN A 64 -12.48 0.34 -26.80
CA ASN A 64 -11.46 1.37 -27.03
C ASN A 64 -10.03 0.80 -27.02
N LEU A 65 -9.85 -0.51 -27.18
CA LEU A 65 -8.54 -1.17 -27.04
C LEU A 65 -7.43 -0.54 -27.92
N THR A 66 -7.80 -0.01 -29.09
CA THR A 66 -6.85 0.58 -30.05
C THR A 66 -6.25 1.91 -29.59
N THR A 67 -6.87 2.59 -28.63
CA THR A 67 -6.44 3.93 -28.16
C THR A 67 -5.41 3.87 -27.04
N TYR A 68 -5.28 2.73 -26.34
CA TYR A 68 -4.39 2.60 -25.20
C TYR A 68 -2.91 2.47 -25.57
N LEU A 69 -2.05 2.96 -24.68
CA LEU A 69 -0.60 2.82 -24.77
C LEU A 69 -0.20 1.35 -24.52
N GLY A 70 0.78 0.84 -25.28
CA GLY A 70 1.28 -0.54 -25.08
C GLY A 70 0.45 -1.65 -25.75
N ARG A 71 -0.49 -1.31 -26.65
CA ARG A 71 -1.39 -2.27 -27.32
C ARG A 71 -0.72 -3.44 -28.06
N THR A 72 0.55 -3.29 -28.47
CA THR A 72 1.26 -4.27 -29.30
C THR A 72 1.65 -5.52 -28.52
N ALA A 73 1.77 -5.42 -27.21
CA ALA A 73 1.94 -6.55 -26.31
C ALA A 73 0.69 -6.65 -25.43
N LYS A 74 -0.28 -7.50 -25.83
CA LYS A 74 -1.47 -7.80 -25.00
C LYS A 74 -1.07 -8.15 -23.55
N ASN A 75 0.13 -8.72 -23.37
CA ASN A 75 0.65 -9.07 -22.06
C ASN A 75 1.13 -7.89 -21.19
N ASP A 76 1.29 -6.69 -21.75
CA ASP A 76 1.88 -5.56 -21.03
C ASP A 76 0.85 -4.46 -20.73
N LEU A 77 -0.38 -4.55 -21.25
CA LEU A 77 -1.41 -3.54 -21.01
C LEU A 77 -1.82 -3.45 -19.53
N PHE A 78 -2.01 -4.61 -18.91
CA PHE A 78 -2.36 -4.72 -17.49
C PHE A 78 -1.13 -5.08 -16.68
N THR A 79 -0.91 -4.35 -15.59
CA THR A 79 0.21 -4.62 -14.68
C THR A 79 0.06 -5.98 -13.98
N THR A 80 1.16 -6.54 -13.49
CA THR A 80 1.16 -7.76 -12.68
C THR A 80 0.21 -7.65 -11.48
N THR A 81 0.17 -6.48 -10.82
CA THR A 81 -0.74 -6.18 -9.72
C THR A 81 -2.21 -6.21 -10.13
N GLN A 82 -2.56 -5.62 -11.27
CA GLN A 82 -3.93 -5.65 -11.82
C GLN A 82 -4.36 -7.07 -12.19
N ARG A 83 -3.47 -7.87 -12.77
CA ARG A 83 -3.74 -9.28 -13.11
C ARG A 83 -4.00 -10.11 -11.85
N HIS A 84 -3.20 -9.91 -10.79
CA HIS A 84 -3.42 -10.56 -9.51
C HIS A 84 -4.74 -10.12 -8.86
N GLN A 85 -5.08 -8.82 -8.94
CA GLN A 85 -6.35 -8.31 -8.43
C GLN A 85 -7.54 -8.97 -9.12
N VAL A 86 -7.54 -9.08 -10.45
CA VAL A 86 -8.60 -9.77 -11.20
C VAL A 86 -8.66 -11.25 -10.84
N ALA A 87 -7.51 -11.94 -10.78
CA ALA A 87 -7.47 -13.35 -10.42
C ALA A 87 -8.03 -13.60 -9.02
N TYR A 88 -7.66 -12.77 -8.04
CA TYR A 88 -8.17 -12.87 -6.68
C TYR A 88 -9.66 -12.53 -6.61
N HIS A 89 -10.12 -11.51 -7.34
CA HIS A 89 -11.55 -11.18 -7.41
C HIS A 89 -12.37 -12.37 -7.92
N ILE A 90 -11.92 -13.05 -8.98
CA ILE A 90 -12.57 -14.26 -9.48
C ILE A 90 -12.58 -15.33 -8.39
N LEU A 91 -11.43 -15.66 -7.81
CA LEU A 91 -11.32 -16.71 -6.79
C LEU A 91 -12.13 -16.42 -5.52
N ALA A 92 -12.26 -15.16 -5.11
CA ALA A 92 -13.00 -14.73 -3.94
C ALA A 92 -14.53 -14.68 -4.18
N SER A 93 -14.96 -14.49 -5.43
CA SER A 93 -16.39 -14.41 -5.79
C SER A 93 -16.97 -15.72 -6.35
N THR A 94 -16.14 -16.68 -6.75
CA THR A 94 -16.61 -17.97 -7.29
C THR A 94 -17.26 -18.84 -6.23
N CYS A 95 -18.49 -19.29 -6.50
CA CYS A 95 -19.16 -20.32 -5.70
C CYS A 95 -18.58 -21.71 -6.01
N TYR A 96 -18.43 -22.55 -4.97
CA TYR A 96 -17.94 -23.93 -5.12
C TYR A 96 -18.94 -25.00 -4.69
N GLY A 97 -20.08 -24.58 -4.14
CA GLY A 97 -21.12 -25.49 -3.68
C GLY A 97 -22.45 -24.77 -3.52
N ASP A 98 -23.10 -24.93 -2.37
CA ASP A 98 -24.38 -24.33 -2.08
C ASP A 98 -24.24 -22.84 -1.69
N PHE A 99 -24.92 -21.99 -2.45
CA PHE A 99 -24.97 -20.55 -2.21
C PHE A 99 -25.63 -20.22 -0.88
N GLU A 100 -26.66 -20.97 -0.46
CA GLU A 100 -27.39 -20.71 0.79
C GLU A 100 -26.53 -21.01 2.02
N MET A 101 -25.60 -21.96 1.89
CA MET A 101 -24.61 -22.27 2.93
C MET A 101 -23.40 -21.31 2.92
N GLY A 102 -23.37 -20.38 1.97
CA GLY A 102 -22.28 -19.42 1.78
C GLY A 102 -20.99 -20.08 1.30
N GLN A 103 -21.06 -21.16 0.53
CA GLN A 103 -19.90 -21.88 -0.03
C GLN A 103 -19.32 -21.11 -1.23
N ILE A 104 -18.77 -19.93 -0.94
CA ILE A 104 -18.27 -18.96 -1.91
C ILE A 104 -16.87 -18.52 -1.50
N GLY A 105 -16.00 -18.42 -2.49
CA GLY A 105 -14.73 -17.75 -2.36
C GLY A 105 -13.61 -18.62 -1.80
N ILE A 106 -12.39 -18.27 -2.17
CA ILE A 106 -11.18 -18.97 -1.76
C ILE A 106 -10.85 -18.76 -0.28
N ASP A 107 -11.20 -17.61 0.30
CA ASP A 107 -10.86 -17.30 1.70
C ASP A 107 -11.54 -18.29 2.65
N ARG A 108 -12.83 -18.57 2.43
CA ARG A 108 -13.57 -19.57 3.18
C ARG A 108 -13.01 -20.98 3.01
N MET A 109 -12.61 -21.36 1.80
CA MET A 109 -11.97 -22.67 1.57
C MET A 109 -10.65 -22.81 2.35
N ILE A 110 -9.94 -21.72 2.58
CA ILE A 110 -8.72 -21.72 3.39
C ILE A 110 -9.07 -21.83 4.88
N GLU A 111 -10.08 -21.09 5.35
CA GLU A 111 -10.59 -21.19 6.72
C GLU A 111 -11.09 -22.61 7.06
N GLU A 112 -11.81 -23.24 6.14
CA GLU A 112 -12.27 -24.62 6.23
C GLU A 112 -11.15 -25.65 6.02
N SER A 113 -9.90 -25.19 5.82
CA SER A 113 -8.71 -26.03 5.63
C SER A 113 -8.78 -26.97 4.41
N ILE A 114 -9.60 -26.64 3.41
CA ILE A 114 -9.63 -27.32 2.11
C ILE A 114 -8.35 -26.98 1.33
N TYR A 115 -7.96 -25.70 1.37
CA TYR A 115 -6.67 -25.23 0.88
C TYR A 115 -5.80 -24.73 2.03
N ALA A 116 -4.50 -24.98 1.96
CA ALA A 116 -3.56 -24.49 2.98
C ALA A 116 -3.30 -22.98 2.87
N THR A 117 -3.20 -22.44 1.65
CA THR A 117 -2.90 -21.03 1.40
C THR A 117 -3.14 -20.67 -0.07
N ALA A 118 -3.45 -19.40 -0.34
CA ALA A 118 -3.44 -18.81 -1.67
C ALA A 118 -2.67 -17.49 -1.63
N TYR A 119 -1.72 -17.31 -2.54
CA TYR A 119 -0.88 -16.11 -2.59
C TYR A 119 -0.44 -15.77 -4.02
N PRO A 120 -0.28 -14.48 -4.35
CA PRO A 120 0.31 -14.05 -5.62
C PRO A 120 1.81 -14.34 -5.65
N VAL A 121 2.35 -14.59 -6.85
CA VAL A 121 3.77 -14.90 -7.04
C VAL A 121 4.55 -13.62 -7.33
N ASN A 122 5.72 -13.47 -6.68
CA ASN A 122 6.61 -12.33 -6.89
C ASN A 122 7.42 -12.45 -8.20
N GLU A 123 7.81 -11.32 -8.77
CA GLU A 123 8.68 -11.26 -9.95
C GLU A 123 10.13 -11.61 -9.58
N GLY A 124 10.60 -12.80 -9.96
CA GLY A 124 12.00 -13.22 -9.89
C GLY A 124 12.67 -13.15 -8.50
N PRO A 125 13.99 -13.35 -8.41
CA PRO A 125 14.75 -13.19 -7.17
C PRO A 125 14.90 -11.71 -6.80
N TYR A 126 15.08 -11.43 -5.49
CA TYR A 126 15.39 -10.08 -5.01
C TYR A 126 16.89 -9.74 -5.12
N GLU A 127 17.75 -10.76 -5.18
CA GLU A 127 19.20 -10.61 -5.31
C GLU A 127 19.55 -10.22 -6.75
N SER A 128 20.45 -9.25 -6.90
CA SER A 128 21.03 -8.89 -8.20
C SER A 128 22.46 -9.41 -8.30
N THR A 129 22.78 -9.98 -9.45
CA THR A 129 24.13 -10.39 -9.81
C THR A 129 25.05 -9.19 -9.96
N ALA A 130 26.36 -9.41 -9.86
CA ALA A 130 27.35 -8.34 -10.04
C ALA A 130 27.30 -7.71 -11.45
N ALA A 131 26.85 -8.46 -12.47
CA ALA A 131 26.68 -7.96 -13.83
C ALA A 131 25.45 -7.06 -13.95
N GLU A 132 24.30 -7.46 -13.39
CA GLU A 132 23.07 -6.65 -13.40
C GLU A 132 23.25 -5.33 -12.64
N ARG A 133 24.00 -5.33 -11.53
CA ARG A 133 24.32 -4.09 -10.80
C ARG A 133 25.10 -3.07 -11.63
N LYS A 134 25.88 -3.52 -12.62
CA LYS A 134 26.60 -2.62 -13.54
C LYS A 134 25.69 -2.01 -14.59
N ASN A 135 24.52 -2.60 -14.84
CA ASN A 135 23.52 -2.08 -15.77
C ASN A 135 22.19 -1.79 -15.03
N PRO A 136 22.05 -0.60 -14.42
CA PRO A 136 20.86 -0.26 -13.64
C PRO A 136 19.55 -0.36 -14.43
N ALA A 137 19.59 -0.20 -15.75
CA ALA A 137 18.42 -0.32 -16.61
C ALA A 137 17.87 -1.76 -16.71
N ALA A 138 18.72 -2.77 -16.51
CA ALA A 138 18.34 -4.18 -16.58
C ALA A 138 17.78 -4.74 -15.27
N LEU A 139 17.77 -3.96 -14.18
CA LEU A 139 17.30 -4.43 -12.88
C LEU A 139 15.78 -4.63 -12.88
N SER A 140 15.33 -5.74 -12.28
CA SER A 140 13.91 -5.99 -12.05
C SER A 140 13.34 -5.03 -11.00
N ARG A 141 12.03 -4.78 -11.03
CA ARG A 141 11.35 -3.93 -10.04
C ARG A 141 11.64 -4.36 -8.61
N ARG A 142 11.62 -5.67 -8.36
CA ARG A 142 11.92 -6.28 -7.05
C ARG A 142 13.35 -6.00 -6.61
N GLN A 143 14.32 -6.16 -7.51
CA GLN A 143 15.73 -5.86 -7.22
C GLN A 143 15.94 -4.36 -6.95
N VAL A 144 15.30 -3.48 -7.72
CA VAL A 144 15.34 -2.03 -7.48
C VAL A 144 14.83 -1.72 -6.07
N LEU A 145 13.63 -2.19 -5.71
CA LEU A 145 13.06 -1.97 -4.38
C LEU A 145 13.95 -2.50 -3.25
N TYR A 146 14.55 -3.67 -3.43
CA TYR A 146 15.48 -4.20 -2.44
C TYR A 146 16.71 -3.31 -2.27
N HIS A 147 17.41 -2.96 -3.35
CA HIS A 147 18.66 -2.21 -3.25
C HIS A 147 18.49 -0.75 -2.85
N HIS A 148 17.35 -0.15 -3.23
CA HIS A 148 17.11 1.28 -3.12
C HIS A 148 16.17 1.65 -1.96
N TRP A 149 15.41 0.72 -1.41
CA TRP A 149 14.45 1.03 -0.34
C TRP A 149 14.55 0.09 0.86
N ALA A 150 14.45 -1.24 0.66
CA ALA A 150 14.38 -2.22 1.74
C ALA A 150 15.74 -2.59 2.37
N ARG A 151 16.66 -1.63 2.52
CA ARG A 151 17.97 -1.81 3.19
C ARG A 151 18.17 -0.78 4.29
N TRP A 152 18.84 -1.21 5.36
CA TRP A 152 19.21 -0.34 6.49
C TRP A 152 19.94 0.93 6.06
N SER A 153 20.77 0.86 5.02
CA SER A 153 21.47 2.02 4.44
C SER A 153 20.56 3.08 3.83
N CYS A 154 19.28 2.78 3.59
CA CYS A 154 18.32 3.67 2.93
C CYS A 154 17.37 4.40 3.89
N TRP A 155 17.40 4.08 5.19
CA TRP A 155 16.50 4.65 6.22
C TRP A 155 16.47 6.19 6.31
N THR A 156 17.52 6.88 5.87
CA THR A 156 17.62 8.35 5.88
C THR A 156 17.16 8.99 4.58
N LYS A 157 16.90 8.21 3.52
CA LYS A 157 16.47 8.70 2.21
C LYS A 157 14.95 8.83 2.14
N PHE A 158 14.46 9.65 1.21
CA PHE A 158 13.05 9.63 0.84
C PHE A 158 12.65 8.28 0.26
N GLN A 159 11.40 7.89 0.51
CA GLN A 159 10.82 6.66 0.01
C GLN A 159 10.50 6.76 -1.50
N PRO A 160 10.87 5.76 -2.31
CA PRO A 160 10.52 5.71 -3.74
C PRO A 160 9.06 5.24 -3.91
N LEU A 161 8.11 6.12 -3.60
CA LEU A 161 6.68 5.80 -3.56
C LEU A 161 6.13 5.31 -4.90
N ASP A 162 6.63 5.84 -6.03
CA ASP A 162 6.19 5.41 -7.36
C ASP A 162 6.60 3.95 -7.66
N HIS A 163 7.83 3.54 -7.31
CA HIS A 163 8.27 2.14 -7.42
C HIS A 163 7.48 1.21 -6.52
N ILE A 164 7.18 1.65 -5.29
CA ILE A 164 6.35 0.87 -4.35
C ILE A 164 4.94 0.72 -4.90
N ARG A 165 4.36 1.79 -5.44
CA ARG A 165 3.02 1.79 -6.04
C ARG A 165 2.92 0.87 -7.24
N GLU A 166 3.92 0.87 -8.12
CA GLU A 166 3.91 -0.02 -9.29
C GLU A 166 3.99 -1.50 -8.90
N TYR A 167 4.80 -1.85 -7.89
CA TYR A 167 5.04 -3.24 -7.50
C TYR A 167 3.99 -3.80 -6.52
N TYR A 168 3.63 -3.04 -5.48
CA TYR A 168 2.73 -3.48 -4.41
C TYR A 168 1.30 -2.95 -4.56
N GLY A 169 1.08 -1.96 -5.42
CA GLY A 169 -0.22 -1.30 -5.58
C GLY A 169 -0.39 -0.06 -4.71
N GLU A 170 -1.55 0.58 -4.87
CA GLU A 170 -1.82 1.91 -4.34
C GLU A 170 -1.99 1.91 -2.82
N SER A 171 -2.65 0.90 -2.24
CA SER A 171 -2.89 0.83 -0.80
C SER A 171 -1.59 0.73 0.02
N ILE A 172 -0.66 -0.13 -0.42
CA ILE A 172 0.64 -0.30 0.24
C ILE A 172 1.51 0.94 0.04
N ALA A 173 1.50 1.54 -1.15
CA ALA A 173 2.21 2.79 -1.38
C ALA A 173 1.68 3.94 -0.53
N LEU A 174 0.36 4.04 -0.35
CA LEU A 174 -0.26 5.04 0.51
C LEU A 174 0.15 4.85 1.97
N TYR A 175 0.17 3.60 2.45
CA TYR A 175 0.65 3.26 3.79
C TYR A 175 2.08 3.75 4.01
N PHE A 176 3.00 3.45 3.09
CA PHE A 176 4.39 3.90 3.20
C PHE A 176 4.55 5.42 3.05
N ALA A 177 3.75 6.05 2.19
CA ALA A 177 3.68 7.51 2.09
C ALA A 177 3.30 8.15 3.43
N TRP A 178 2.34 7.55 4.14
CA TRP A 178 1.86 8.02 5.45
C TRP A 178 2.91 7.84 6.56
N LEU A 179 3.56 6.68 6.62
CA LEU A 179 4.61 6.40 7.60
C LEU A 179 5.74 7.43 7.52
N GLY A 180 6.08 7.83 6.30
CA GLY A 180 7.09 8.81 5.98
C GLY A 180 6.77 10.23 6.46
N ARG A 181 7.23 10.63 7.64
CA ARG A 181 7.04 12.02 8.12
C ARG A 181 7.59 13.06 7.13
N ARG A 182 8.72 12.74 6.48
CA ARG A 182 9.37 13.64 5.52
C ARG A 182 8.56 13.75 4.24
N GLU A 183 7.95 12.66 3.80
CA GLU A 183 7.08 12.56 2.63
C GLU A 183 5.79 13.35 2.84
N VAL A 184 5.10 13.13 3.96
CA VAL A 184 3.88 13.88 4.29
C VAL A 184 4.18 15.37 4.38
N CYS A 185 5.21 15.80 5.13
CA CYS A 185 5.50 17.22 5.31
C CYS A 185 6.34 17.86 4.17
N ASN A 186 6.41 17.23 2.99
CA ASN A 186 7.20 17.75 1.86
C ASN A 186 6.42 18.80 1.06
N HIS A 187 6.88 20.05 1.11
CA HIS A 187 6.30 21.15 0.35
C HIS A 187 6.96 21.38 -1.02
N ARG A 188 8.15 20.80 -1.26
CA ARG A 188 8.90 21.01 -2.51
C ARG A 188 8.36 20.18 -3.67
N ASN A 189 7.96 18.95 -3.38
CA ASN A 189 7.34 18.03 -4.34
C ASN A 189 6.01 17.56 -3.76
N PRO A 190 4.94 18.37 -3.86
CA PRO A 190 3.66 18.03 -3.27
C PRO A 190 3.02 16.84 -4.00
N ILE A 191 2.63 15.82 -3.23
CA ILE A 191 1.88 14.68 -3.74
C ILE A 191 0.40 15.08 -3.79
N ARG A 192 -0.21 15.01 -4.98
CA ARG A 192 -1.63 15.27 -5.19
C ARG A 192 -2.43 13.98 -5.00
N MET A 193 -3.48 14.05 -4.20
CA MET A 193 -4.35 12.95 -3.83
C MET A 193 -5.69 13.07 -4.55
N CYS A 194 -6.31 11.93 -4.86
CA CYS A 194 -7.63 11.91 -5.47
C CYS A 194 -8.69 12.38 -4.45
N PRO A 195 -9.78 13.03 -4.92
CA PRO A 195 -10.91 13.35 -4.06
C PRO A 195 -11.59 12.07 -3.54
N PHE A 196 -12.23 12.18 -2.38
CA PHE A 196 -12.98 11.07 -1.77
C PHE A 196 -14.35 10.83 -2.45
N CYS A 197 -14.79 11.76 -3.28
CA CYS A 197 -16.07 11.77 -3.99
C CYS A 197 -15.88 12.24 -5.43
N ASP A 198 -16.87 11.98 -6.28
CA ASP A 198 -16.82 12.40 -7.69
C ASP A 198 -16.72 13.92 -7.81
N GLU A 199 -15.95 14.38 -8.79
CA GLU A 199 -15.75 15.80 -9.09
C GLU A 199 -17.09 16.52 -9.41
N ASN A 200 -18.06 15.78 -9.96
CA ASN A 200 -19.40 16.29 -10.28
C ASN A 200 -20.20 16.73 -9.04
N LEU A 201 -19.85 16.21 -7.85
CA LEU A 201 -20.43 16.59 -6.57
C LEU A 201 -19.68 17.76 -5.90
N GLY A 202 -18.70 18.36 -6.58
CA GLY A 202 -17.94 19.52 -6.11
C GLY A 202 -16.73 19.17 -5.22
N CYS A 203 -16.22 17.95 -5.29
CA CYS A 203 -15.10 17.52 -4.48
C CYS A 203 -13.74 17.83 -5.15
N ASP A 204 -12.93 18.65 -4.48
CA ASP A 204 -11.63 19.06 -4.99
C ASP A 204 -10.51 18.06 -4.66
N TYR A 205 -9.48 18.07 -5.50
CA TYR A 205 -8.21 17.42 -5.22
C TYR A 205 -7.53 18.05 -4.01
N TRP A 206 -6.87 17.22 -3.20
CA TRP A 206 -6.14 17.67 -2.02
C TRP A 206 -4.67 17.25 -2.07
N TYR A 207 -3.84 17.90 -1.27
CA TYR A 207 -2.41 17.62 -1.22
C TYR A 207 -2.04 16.90 0.07
N LEU A 208 -1.13 15.91 -0.03
CA LEU A 208 -0.72 15.10 1.10
C LEU A 208 -0.13 15.94 2.26
N HIS A 209 0.56 17.04 1.94
CA HIS A 209 1.16 17.91 2.94
C HIS A 209 0.18 18.66 3.84
N ASN A 210 -1.10 18.73 3.46
CA ASN A 210 -2.15 19.27 4.32
C ASN A 210 -2.32 18.41 5.59
N LEU A 211 -1.96 17.12 5.53
CA LEU A 211 -2.01 16.22 6.68
C LEU A 211 -0.74 16.28 7.56
N CYS A 212 0.21 17.18 7.28
CA CYS A 212 1.45 17.26 8.06
C CYS A 212 1.19 17.51 9.56
N VAL A 213 0.25 18.39 9.90
CA VAL A 213 -0.13 18.65 11.30
C VAL A 213 -0.71 17.39 11.94
N PHE A 214 -1.65 16.72 11.25
CA PHE A 214 -2.21 15.47 11.74
C PHE A 214 -1.12 14.42 11.95
N ARG A 215 -0.18 14.26 11.02
CA ARG A 215 0.92 13.30 11.15
C ARG A 215 1.82 13.61 12.36
N GLN A 216 2.09 14.88 12.64
CA GLN A 216 2.86 15.29 13.83
C GLN A 216 2.12 14.91 15.12
N VAL A 217 0.80 15.10 15.13
CA VAL A 217 -0.06 14.70 16.25
C VAL A 217 -0.10 13.18 16.39
N SER A 218 -0.32 12.42 15.33
CA SER A 218 -0.30 10.95 15.37
C SER A 218 1.04 10.43 15.88
N TYR A 219 2.17 11.03 15.46
CA TYR A 219 3.49 10.65 15.96
C TYR A 219 3.66 10.85 17.48
N LEU A 220 3.00 11.87 18.05
CA LEU A 220 3.00 12.08 19.50
C LEU A 220 2.27 10.94 20.25
N PHE A 221 1.18 10.43 19.67
CA PHE A 221 0.40 9.33 20.24
C PHE A 221 0.96 7.94 19.92
N ASP A 222 1.68 7.77 18.81
CA ASP A 222 2.36 6.54 18.40
C ASP A 222 3.78 6.44 19.01
N HIS A 223 4.14 7.29 19.97
CA HIS A 223 5.44 7.25 20.62
C HIS A 223 5.55 6.00 21.50
N GLU A 224 6.72 5.38 21.61
CA GLU A 224 6.97 4.23 22.52
C GLU A 224 6.54 4.51 23.97
N GLY A 225 6.47 5.78 24.35
CA GLY A 225 5.97 6.26 25.65
C GLY A 225 4.50 5.96 25.92
N THR A 226 3.65 5.86 24.89
CA THR A 226 2.22 5.53 25.08
C THR A 226 2.01 4.07 25.42
N VAL A 227 2.93 3.17 25.03
CA VAL A 227 2.95 1.78 25.49
C VAL A 227 3.25 1.70 26.98
N PHE A 228 4.24 2.46 27.46
CA PHE A 228 4.52 2.53 28.90
C PHE A 228 3.35 3.16 29.68
N PHE A 229 2.75 4.22 29.14
CA PHE A 229 1.60 4.87 29.73
C PHE A 229 0.38 3.94 29.81
N SER A 230 0.11 3.13 28.77
CA SER A 230 -1.03 2.20 28.80
C SER A 230 -0.85 1.10 29.84
N VAL A 231 0.36 0.54 29.97
CA VAL A 231 0.70 -0.41 31.05
C VAL A 231 0.51 0.24 32.43
N PHE A 232 1.01 1.47 32.60
CA PHE A 232 0.81 2.23 33.84
C PHE A 232 -0.67 2.42 34.17
N MET A 233 -1.49 2.86 33.21
CA MET A 233 -2.92 3.11 33.42
C MET A 233 -3.70 1.83 33.80
N VAL A 234 -3.34 0.68 33.24
CA VAL A 234 -3.92 -0.62 33.63
C VAL A 234 -3.53 -0.98 35.07
N THR A 235 -2.24 -0.91 35.41
CA THR A 235 -1.77 -1.21 36.77
C THR A 235 -2.32 -0.24 37.81
N TRP A 236 -2.46 1.04 37.45
CA TRP A 236 -3.04 2.07 38.30
C TRP A 236 -4.53 1.84 38.51
N GLY A 237 -5.27 1.47 37.46
CA GLY A 237 -6.68 1.12 37.53
C GLY A 237 -6.94 -0.03 38.50
N GLU A 238 -6.16 -1.12 38.40
CA GLU A 238 -6.25 -2.28 39.29
C GLU A 238 -5.92 -1.94 40.75
N PHE A 239 -4.85 -1.17 40.98
CA PHE A 239 -4.49 -0.72 42.32
C PHE A 239 -5.53 0.23 42.94
N SER A 240 -6.12 1.11 42.11
CA SER A 240 -7.16 2.03 42.56
C SER A 240 -8.45 1.30 42.89
N THR A 241 -8.85 0.28 42.12
CA THR A 241 -10.03 -0.54 42.42
C THR A 241 -9.77 -1.42 43.64
N GLU A 242 -8.57 -1.98 43.81
CA GLU A 242 -8.20 -2.78 44.98
C GLU A 242 -8.24 -1.94 46.27
N LYS A 243 -7.76 -0.70 46.25
CA LYS A 243 -7.89 0.24 47.37
C LYS A 243 -9.34 0.69 47.64
N SER A 244 -10.21 0.71 46.63
CA SER A 244 -11.64 0.97 46.82
C SER A 244 -12.41 -0.27 47.31
N VAL A 245 -12.00 -1.49 46.96
CA VAL A 245 -12.60 -2.75 47.42
C VAL A 245 -12.20 -3.07 48.86
N ILE A 246 -10.97 -2.74 49.27
CA ILE A 246 -10.50 -2.89 50.66
C ILE A 246 -11.23 -1.91 51.62
N ALA A 247 -11.80 -0.81 51.11
CA ALA A 247 -12.63 0.09 51.93
C ALA A 247 -14.09 -0.38 52.12
N CYS A 248 -14.53 -1.44 51.43
CA CYS A 248 -15.92 -1.94 51.47
C CYS A 248 -16.08 -3.39 51.99
N PHE A 249 -15.00 -4.07 52.40
CA PHE A 249 -15.06 -5.36 53.10
C PHE A 249 -14.18 -5.26 54.36
N PRO A 250 -14.76 -5.09 55.57
CA PRO A 250 -15.53 -6.16 56.21
C PRO A 250 -16.72 -5.68 57.07
N MET A 251 -17.95 -6.09 56.74
CA MET A 251 -19.07 -6.09 57.72
C MET A 251 -20.03 -7.27 57.57
N PHE A 252 -19.56 -8.38 57.01
CA PHE A 252 -20.29 -9.65 56.98
C PHE A 252 -19.31 -10.82 57.03
N TYR A 253 -18.67 -11.06 58.18
CA TYR A 253 -18.21 -12.40 58.61
C TYR A 253 -17.67 -12.29 60.04
N LEU A 254 -18.57 -12.26 61.01
CA LEU A 254 -18.33 -12.69 62.39
C LEU A 254 -19.66 -13.19 62.94
N ALA A 255 -20.07 -14.37 62.45
CA ALA A 255 -20.93 -15.25 63.22
C ALA A 255 -20.03 -16.29 63.90
N THR A 256 -20.41 -16.64 65.13
CA THR A 256 -19.94 -17.77 65.96
C THR A 256 -18.58 -17.66 66.63
N THR A 257 -18.57 -17.18 67.88
CA THR A 257 -18.08 -17.95 69.05
C THR A 257 -18.64 -17.33 70.33
N THR A 258 -19.22 -18.21 71.17
CA THR A 258 -19.76 -18.06 72.54
C THR A 258 -21.03 -17.23 72.73
#